data_AF-A0A1F8MEG4-F1
#
_entry.id   AF-A0A1F8MEG4-F1
#
_cell.length_a   1.000
_cell.length_b   1.000
_cell.length_c   1.000
_cell.angle_alpha   90.00
_cell.angle_beta   90.00
_cell.angle_gamma   90.00
#
_symmetry.space_group_name_H-M   'P 1'
#
loop_
_entity.id
_entity.type
_entity.pdbx_description
1 polymer ?
#
loop_
_entity_poly.entity_id
_entity_poly.type
_entity_poly.pdbx_seq_one_letter_code
_entity_poly.pdbx_strand_id
1 'polypeptide(L)'
;MHLIFNDIRGNFVNRVTNLTWTHVLVWLNGYYYEATFPKVRKTKAWQPCKNWIKITPQVTKGQIELMTKYADKMLGTPYELRGYIFPSLYGKTRGVYCSEFACYILMAGGLPLKPRDGYTPDSLLRAIAGCVLLESLEN
;
A
#
# COMPACT_ATOMS: atom_id res chain seq x y z
N MET A 1 -12.21 -4.07 5.55
CA MET A 1 -10.78 -3.75 5.28
C MET A 1 -10.69 -3.33 3.84
N HIS A 2 -9.89 -2.31 3.52
CA HIS A 2 -9.82 -1.80 2.15
C HIS A 2 -8.38 -1.42 1.79
N LEU A 3 -8.02 -1.60 0.53
CA LEU A 3 -6.83 -1.00 -0.06
C LEU A 3 -7.27 0.21 -0.86
N ILE A 4 -6.58 1.33 -0.69
CA ILE A 4 -6.84 2.53 -1.46
C ILE A 4 -5.58 2.83 -2.24
N PHE A 5 -5.68 2.74 -3.56
CA PHE A 5 -4.62 3.15 -4.48
C PHE A 5 -4.95 4.57 -4.92
N ASN A 6 -3.98 5.47 -4.85
CA ASN A 6 -4.19 6.85 -5.24
C ASN A 6 -3.03 7.36 -6.09
N ASP A 7 -3.39 8.29 -6.97
CA ASP A 7 -2.44 9.06 -7.75
C ASP A 7 -2.17 10.37 -7.00
N ILE A 8 -1.04 10.44 -6.30
CA ILE A 8 -0.57 11.70 -5.71
C ILE A 8 0.03 12.55 -6.85
N ARG A 9 -0.85 13.15 -7.65
CA ARG A 9 -0.48 14.11 -8.69
C ARG A 9 0.30 15.26 -8.06
N GLY A 10 1.55 15.43 -8.49
CA GLY A 10 2.44 16.50 -8.03
C GLY A 10 3.77 16.04 -7.45
N ASN A 11 3.95 14.75 -7.15
CA ASN A 11 5.24 14.25 -6.66
C ASN A 11 6.17 13.84 -7.81
N PHE A 12 7.45 14.18 -7.67
CA PHE A 12 8.58 13.81 -8.53
C PHE A 12 8.50 12.36 -9.07
N VAL A 13 8.03 11.43 -8.22
CA VAL A 13 7.76 10.01 -8.54
C VAL A 13 6.96 9.83 -9.84
N ASN A 14 5.88 10.60 -10.05
CA ASN A 14 5.04 10.51 -11.25
C ASN A 14 5.81 10.81 -12.55
N ARG A 15 6.85 11.65 -12.51
CA ARG A 15 7.66 11.98 -13.69
C ARG A 15 8.73 10.95 -14.02
N VAL A 16 9.07 10.06 -13.06
CA VAL A 16 10.19 9.12 -13.21
C VAL A 16 9.75 7.66 -13.28
N THR A 17 8.57 7.31 -12.75
CA THR A 17 8.20 5.89 -12.59
C THR A 17 7.21 5.34 -13.62
N ASN A 18 6.56 6.18 -14.45
CA ASN A 18 5.53 5.76 -15.42
C ASN A 18 4.47 4.80 -14.82
N LEU A 19 4.12 4.98 -13.55
CA LEU A 19 3.16 4.14 -12.84
C LEU A 19 1.76 4.74 -12.95
N THR A 20 0.74 3.88 -13.03
CA THR A 20 -0.67 4.32 -13.01
C THR A 20 -1.05 4.80 -11.61
N TRP A 21 -0.56 4.11 -10.59
CA TRP A 21 -0.80 4.43 -9.18
C TRP A 21 0.53 4.71 -8.49
N THR A 22 0.63 5.85 -7.83
CA THR A 22 1.89 6.26 -7.17
C THR A 22 1.93 5.93 -5.70
N HIS A 23 0.79 5.63 -5.09
CA HIS A 23 0.71 5.34 -3.67
C HIS A 23 -0.42 4.37 -3.34
N VAL A 24 -0.26 3.68 -2.21
CA VAL A 24 -1.26 2.76 -1.68
C VAL A 24 -1.27 2.83 -0.16
N LEU A 25 -2.47 2.76 0.41
CA LEU A 25 -2.71 2.73 1.84
C LEU A 25 -3.73 1.64 2.20
N VAL A 26 -3.65 1.16 3.44
CA VAL A 26 -4.50 0.07 3.94
C VAL A 26 -5.43 0.59 5.03
N TRP A 27 -6.74 0.43 4.83
CA TRP A 27 -7.77 0.75 5.80
C TRP A 27 -8.12 -0.46 6.65
N LEU A 28 -7.77 -0.39 7.93
CA LEU A 28 -8.05 -1.41 8.94
C LEU A 28 -8.66 -0.74 10.19
N ASN A 29 -9.79 -1.27 10.67
CA ASN A 29 -10.41 -0.86 11.94
C ASN A 29 -10.58 0.65 12.13
N GLY A 30 -10.99 1.38 11.08
CA GLY A 30 -11.21 2.84 11.15
C GLY A 30 -9.95 3.70 10.93
N TYR A 31 -8.79 3.09 10.69
CA TYR A 31 -7.52 3.79 10.49
C TYR A 31 -6.87 3.45 9.15
N TYR A 32 -6.26 4.45 8.53
CA TYR A 32 -5.33 4.23 7.43
C TYR A 32 -3.93 3.99 7.95
N TYR A 33 -3.34 2.92 7.44
CA TYR A 33 -1.94 2.60 7.59
C TYR A 33 -1.26 2.87 6.25
N GLU A 34 -0.21 3.68 6.28
CA GLU A 34 0.55 3.99 5.08
C GLU A 34 2.03 4.11 5.40
N ALA A 35 2.88 3.63 4.48
CA ALA A 35 4.27 4.00 4.44
C ALA A 35 4.39 5.22 3.54
N THR A 36 4.71 6.38 4.11
CA THR A 36 4.91 7.63 3.36
C THR A 36 5.99 8.46 4.05
N PHE A 37 6.54 9.45 3.37
CA PHE A 37 7.60 10.28 3.97
C PHE A 37 7.09 11.01 5.23
N PRO A 38 7.85 11.00 6.35
CA PRO A 38 9.17 10.38 6.52
C PRO A 38 9.15 8.91 7.00
N LYS A 39 8.02 8.41 7.49
CA LYS A 39 7.89 7.09 8.13
C LYS A 39 6.48 6.53 8.06
N VAL A 40 6.37 5.21 8.26
CA VAL A 40 5.09 4.50 8.42
C VAL A 40 4.27 5.14 9.54
N ARG A 41 3.02 5.44 9.24
CA ARG A 41 2.10 6.11 10.16
C ARG A 41 0.70 5.50 10.10
N LYS A 42 -0.05 5.76 11.17
CA LYS A 42 -1.47 5.43 11.35
C LYS A 42 -2.24 6.72 11.52
N THR A 43 -3.23 6.94 10.68
CA THR A 43 -4.10 8.14 10.74
C THR A 43 -5.55 7.71 10.78
N LYS A 44 -6.42 8.51 11.42
CA LYS A 44 -7.87 8.30 11.29
C LYS A 44 -8.26 8.33 9.82
N ALA A 45 -9.23 7.52 9.41
CA ALA A 45 -9.71 7.54 8.03
C ALA A 45 -10.19 8.94 7.64
N TRP A 46 -9.84 9.36 6.42
CA TRP A 46 -10.18 10.64 5.81
C TRP A 46 -10.52 10.40 4.33
N GLN A 47 -11.16 11.34 3.62
CA GLN A 47 -11.49 11.10 2.21
C GLN A 47 -10.23 11.20 1.32
N PRO A 48 -9.82 10.13 0.62
CA PRO A 48 -8.67 10.19 -0.29
C PRO A 48 -8.85 11.24 -1.41
N CYS A 49 -7.75 11.87 -1.84
CA CYS A 49 -7.71 12.92 -2.86
C CYS A 49 -8.33 12.48 -4.19
N LYS A 50 -8.86 13.43 -4.99
CA LYS A 50 -9.65 13.28 -6.26
C LYS A 50 -9.47 12.04 -7.16
N ASN A 51 -8.30 11.40 -7.23
CA ASN A 51 -8.07 10.21 -8.05
C ASN A 51 -7.64 9.01 -7.19
N TRP A 52 -8.58 8.12 -6.89
CA TRP A 52 -8.33 6.89 -6.14
C TRP A 52 -9.20 5.73 -6.63
N ILE A 53 -8.73 4.52 -6.39
CA ILE A 53 -9.54 3.30 -6.44
C ILE A 53 -9.50 2.60 -5.10
N LYS A 54 -10.60 1.94 -4.76
CA LYS A 54 -10.73 1.14 -3.54
C LYS A 54 -10.95 -0.31 -3.91
N ILE A 55 -10.19 -1.17 -3.26
CA ILE A 55 -10.31 -2.63 -3.40
C ILE A 55 -10.62 -3.21 -2.04
N THR A 56 -11.59 -4.12 -2.00
CA THR A 56 -12.06 -4.77 -0.78
C THR A 56 -11.86 -6.28 -0.91
N PRO A 57 -10.67 -6.81 -0.54
CA PRO A 57 -10.48 -8.24 -0.45
C PRO A 57 -11.45 -8.87 0.54
N GLN A 58 -11.97 -10.06 0.22
CA GLN A 58 -12.76 -10.85 1.15
C GLN A 58 -11.84 -11.41 2.23
N VAL A 59 -11.98 -10.88 3.45
CA VAL A 59 -11.15 -11.26 4.60
C VAL A 59 -12.01 -11.42 5.85
N THR A 60 -11.67 -12.42 6.65
CA THR A 60 -12.33 -12.67 7.94
C THR A 60 -11.86 -11.69 9.00
N LYS A 61 -12.62 -11.59 10.10
CA LYS A 61 -12.23 -10.77 11.26
C LYS A 61 -10.85 -11.15 11.81
N GLY A 62 -10.56 -12.44 11.94
CA GLY A 62 -9.26 -12.92 12.43
C GLY A 62 -8.10 -12.51 11.51
N GLN A 63 -8.31 -12.51 10.19
CA GLN A 63 -7.31 -12.01 9.24
C GLN A 63 -7.10 -10.51 9.39
N ILE A 64 -8.15 -9.72 9.59
CA ILE A 64 -8.05 -8.27 9.85
C ILE A 64 -7.23 -8.01 11.14
N GLU A 65 -7.39 -8.81 12.18
CA GLU A 65 -6.63 -8.71 13.42
C GLU A 65 -5.13 -8.98 13.19
N LEU A 66 -4.78 -10.03 12.44
CA LEU A 66 -3.40 -10.34 12.05
C LEU A 66 -2.77 -9.22 11.21
N MET A 67 -3.51 -8.71 10.22
CA MET A 67 -3.12 -7.57 9.40
C MET A 67 -2.85 -6.33 10.27
N THR A 68 -3.74 -6.05 11.20
CA THR A 68 -3.63 -4.90 12.11
C THR A 68 -2.41 -5.03 13.01
N LYS A 69 -2.19 -6.21 13.61
CA LYS A 69 -1.02 -6.49 14.44
C LYS A 69 0.30 -6.27 13.69
N TYR A 70 0.36 -6.71 12.43
CA TYR A 70 1.53 -6.45 11.59
C TYR A 70 1.69 -4.96 11.29
N ALA A 71 0.62 -4.28 10.90
CA ALA A 71 0.67 -2.86 10.57
C ALA A 71 1.10 -1.99 11.77
N ASP A 72 0.59 -2.27 12.98
CA ASP A 72 0.98 -1.59 14.21
C ASP A 72 2.47 -1.84 14.55
N LYS A 73 3.00 -3.05 14.32
CA LYS A 73 4.42 -3.37 14.53
C LYS A 73 5.36 -2.52 13.65
N MET A 74 4.91 -2.12 12.48
CA MET A 74 5.72 -1.38 11.50
C MET A 74 5.69 0.13 11.71
N LEU A 75 4.87 0.66 12.63
CA LEU A 75 4.76 2.09 12.87
C LEU A 75 6.12 2.70 13.22
N GLY A 76 6.44 3.83 12.59
CA GLY A 76 7.72 4.52 12.77
C GLY A 76 8.85 4.02 11.87
N THR A 77 8.66 2.93 11.12
CA THR A 77 9.64 2.46 10.12
C THR A 77 9.90 3.56 9.08
N PRO A 78 11.15 3.91 8.76
CA PRO A 78 11.45 4.93 7.76
C PRO A 78 10.85 4.61 6.39
N TYR A 79 10.38 5.64 5.68
CA TYR A 79 9.91 5.50 4.31
C TYR A 79 11.07 5.44 3.32
N GLU A 80 10.95 4.56 2.32
CA GLU A 80 11.96 4.45 1.28
C GLU A 80 11.74 5.47 0.16
N LEU A 81 12.31 6.67 0.32
CA LEU A 81 12.28 7.72 -0.71
C LEU A 81 13.47 7.62 -1.68
N ARG A 82 14.61 7.07 -1.24
CA ARG A 82 15.89 7.16 -1.99
C ARG A 82 15.88 6.25 -3.20
N GLY A 83 15.23 5.08 -3.15
CA GLY A 83 15.10 4.23 -4.33
C GLY A 83 14.26 4.83 -5.47
N TYR A 84 13.35 5.76 -5.18
CA TYR A 84 12.64 6.52 -6.22
C TYR A 84 13.50 7.62 -6.85
N ILE A 85 14.41 8.22 -6.07
CA ILE A 85 15.31 9.29 -6.55
C ILE A 85 16.56 8.69 -7.21
N PHE A 86 17.01 7.53 -6.75
CA PHE A 86 18.20 6.81 -7.22
C PHE A 86 17.87 5.32 -7.37
N PRO A 87 17.45 4.88 -8.57
CA PRO A 87 17.02 3.49 -8.81
C PRO A 87 18.08 2.44 -8.45
N SER A 88 19.38 2.77 -8.53
CA SER A 88 20.50 1.91 -8.14
C SER A 88 20.56 1.56 -6.65
N LEU A 89 19.78 2.27 -5.82
CA LEU A 89 19.65 2.08 -4.38
C LEU A 89 18.38 1.33 -3.98
N TYR A 90 17.53 0.92 -4.93
CA TYR A 90 16.32 0.14 -4.63
C TYR A 90 16.68 -1.12 -3.82
N GLY A 91 16.07 -1.28 -2.64
CA GLY A 91 16.31 -2.43 -1.76
C GLY A 91 17.66 -2.44 -1.03
N LYS A 92 18.47 -1.37 -1.13
CA LYS A 92 19.79 -1.26 -0.47
C LYS A 92 19.78 -0.39 0.80
N THR A 93 18.61 0.03 1.22
CA THR A 93 18.38 1.01 2.28
C THR A 93 17.38 0.45 3.30
N ARG A 94 17.32 1.05 4.50
CA ARG A 94 16.56 0.52 5.65
C ARG A 94 15.07 0.93 5.68
N GLY A 95 14.53 1.45 4.58
CA GLY A 95 13.15 1.93 4.51
C GLY A 95 12.19 0.90 3.91
N VAL A 96 10.90 1.24 3.90
CA VAL A 96 9.85 0.44 3.23
C VAL A 96 9.05 1.31 2.27
N TYR A 97 8.68 0.75 1.11
CA TYR A 97 7.78 1.39 0.15
C TYR A 97 6.31 1.23 0.54
N CYS A 98 5.42 2.09 0.01
CA CYS A 98 3.98 1.99 0.27
C CYS A 98 3.38 0.66 -0.19
N SER A 99 3.70 0.21 -1.40
CA SER A 99 3.22 -1.05 -1.97
C SER A 99 3.82 -2.28 -1.32
N GLU A 100 5.09 -2.21 -0.94
CA GLU A 100 5.75 -3.29 -0.19
C GLU A 100 5.09 -3.45 1.18
N PHE A 101 4.91 -2.35 1.90
CA PHE A 101 4.25 -2.35 3.20
C PHE A 101 2.82 -2.90 3.13
N ALA A 102 2.03 -2.44 2.15
CA ALA A 102 0.69 -2.96 1.92
C ALA A 102 0.70 -4.45 1.59
N CYS A 103 1.60 -4.92 0.72
CA CYS A 103 1.74 -6.33 0.38
C CYS A 103 1.99 -7.20 1.62
N TYR A 104 2.94 -6.81 2.47
CA TYR A 104 3.25 -7.59 3.68
C TYR A 104 2.11 -7.58 4.71
N ILE A 105 1.34 -6.50 4.82
CA ILE A 105 0.11 -6.50 5.63
C ILE A 105 -0.83 -7.61 5.14
N LEU A 106 -1.09 -7.66 3.84
CA LEU A 106 -1.99 -8.64 3.23
C LEU A 106 -1.48 -10.08 3.42
N MET A 107 -0.19 -10.30 3.20
CA MET A 107 0.47 -11.58 3.45
C MET A 107 0.35 -12.00 4.92
N ALA A 108 0.48 -11.07 5.87
CA ALA A 108 0.31 -11.36 7.30
C ALA A 108 -1.14 -11.78 7.63
N GLY A 109 -2.12 -11.29 6.87
CA GLY A 109 -3.51 -11.78 6.92
C GLY A 109 -3.77 -13.07 6.14
N GLY A 110 -2.73 -13.71 5.57
CA GLY A 110 -2.84 -14.99 4.87
C GLY A 110 -3.29 -14.91 3.42
N LEU A 111 -3.26 -13.72 2.79
CA LEU A 111 -3.51 -13.66 1.34
C LEU A 111 -2.33 -14.29 0.58
N PRO A 112 -2.59 -15.02 -0.53
CA PRO A 112 -1.58 -15.78 -1.27
C PRO A 112 -0.70 -14.87 -2.18
N LEU A 113 -0.18 -13.78 -1.61
CA LEU A 113 0.71 -12.84 -2.27
C LEU A 113 2.18 -13.21 -2.01
N LYS A 114 3.06 -12.76 -2.89
CA LYS A 114 4.51 -12.89 -2.78
C LYS A 114 5.14 -11.52 -2.56
N PRO A 115 6.33 -11.43 -1.94
CA PRO A 115 7.02 -10.14 -1.75
C PRO A 115 7.14 -9.31 -3.03
N ARG A 116 7.39 -9.98 -4.16
CA ARG A 116 7.48 -9.34 -5.48
C ARG A 116 6.19 -8.67 -5.95
N ASP A 117 5.04 -9.06 -5.42
CA ASP A 117 3.78 -8.43 -5.82
C ASP A 117 3.71 -7.00 -5.25
N GLY A 118 4.48 -6.68 -4.22
CA GLY A 118 4.61 -5.35 -3.63
C GLY A 118 5.67 -4.44 -4.27
N TYR A 119 6.35 -4.83 -5.35
CA TYR A 119 7.42 -4.01 -5.97
C TYR A 119 6.93 -2.61 -6.36
N THR A 120 5.71 -2.50 -6.88
CA THR A 120 5.04 -1.24 -7.20
C THR A 120 3.54 -1.30 -6.84
N PRO A 121 2.86 -0.16 -6.69
CA PRO A 121 1.40 -0.14 -6.55
C PRO A 121 0.69 -0.86 -7.71
N ASP A 122 1.14 -0.69 -8.95
CA ASP A 122 0.59 -1.38 -10.12
C ASP A 122 0.76 -2.91 -10.07
N SER A 123 1.92 -3.42 -9.62
CA SER A 123 2.11 -4.87 -9.48
C SER A 123 1.20 -5.44 -8.40
N LEU A 124 1.04 -4.69 -7.30
CA LEU A 124 0.20 -5.10 -6.18
C LEU A 124 -1.27 -5.13 -6.59
N LEU A 125 -1.71 -4.09 -7.30
CA LEU A 125 -3.06 -4.02 -7.86
C LEU A 125 -3.36 -5.24 -8.74
N ARG A 126 -2.47 -5.59 -9.68
CA ARG A 126 -2.65 -6.76 -10.56
C ARG A 126 -2.72 -8.07 -9.78
N ALA A 127 -1.86 -8.26 -8.80
CA ALA A 127 -1.83 -9.48 -8.00
C ALA A 127 -3.12 -9.65 -7.17
N ILE A 128 -3.64 -8.56 -6.61
CA ILE A 128 -4.86 -8.57 -5.81
C ILE A 128 -6.11 -8.68 -6.68
N ALA A 129 -6.11 -8.07 -7.89
CA ALA A 129 -7.20 -8.26 -8.84
C ALA A 129 -7.37 -9.74 -9.24
N GLY A 130 -6.29 -10.51 -9.27
CA GLY A 130 -6.35 -11.97 -9.44
C GLY A 130 -6.91 -12.73 -8.21
N CYS A 131 -7.03 -12.06 -7.06
CA CYS A 131 -7.49 -12.63 -5.79
C CYS A 131 -8.88 -12.13 -5.34
N VAL A 132 -9.50 -11.16 -6.04
CA VAL A 132 -10.68 -10.43 -5.56
C VAL A 132 -11.70 -10.21 -6.68
N LEU A 133 -12.99 -10.41 -6.39
CA LEU A 133 -14.11 -9.89 -7.19
C LEU A 133 -14.10 -8.36 -7.10
N LEU A 134 -13.69 -7.68 -8.17
CA LEU A 134 -13.66 -6.22 -8.24
C LEU A 134 -15.11 -5.69 -8.16
N GLU A 135 -15.52 -5.17 -7.00
CA GLU A 135 -16.67 -4.27 -6.94
C GLU A 135 -16.27 -2.95 -7.62
N SER A 136 -17.07 -2.53 -8.59
CA SER A 136 -16.77 -1.45 -9.51
C SER A 136 -16.64 -0.08 -8.85
N LEU A 137 -15.92 0.79 -9.55
CA LEU A 137 -15.74 2.23 -9.36
C LEU A 137 -17.07 2.96 -9.16
N GLU A 138 -17.31 3.53 -7.99
CA GLU A 138 -18.24 4.67 -7.88
C GLU A 138 -17.44 5.96 -8.17
N ASN A 139 -17.92 6.72 -9.17
CA ASN A 139 -17.44 8.06 -9.52
C ASN A 139 -17.80 9.08 -8.45
#